data_AF-A0A2I0K1C4-F1
#
_entry.id   AF-A0A2I0K1C4-F1
#
_cell.length_a   1.000
_cell.length_b   1.000
_cell.length_c   1.000
_cell.angle_alpha   90.00
_cell.angle_beta   90.00
_cell.angle_gamma   90.00
#
_symmetry.space_group_name_H-M   'P 1'
#
loop_
_entity.id
_entity.type
_entity.pdbx_description
1 polymer ?
#
loop_
_entity_poly.entity_id
_entity_poly.type
_entity_poly.pdbx_seq_one_letter_code
_entity_poly.pdbx_strand_id
1 'polypeptide(L)'
;MEWESPTKVTELRLFLGLANYYRRFIKDYSSITVPLTDLLKKARAWEWTDECQAAFDRLKQVVTDEPVLALPCYEKSFEVETDASDFAIGGVLMQDGHPIAFESRKLSDVERRYTYATFIPAKKDCPAEEATRLFMKHVVKYWGVPTTIVSDRDPRFTGRFWTELFKLLGTSLNFSTSLHPQTDGQTERLHNILRHKDVHKGFTRRYEGPFQILQRVGNVAYKVELPKKLKLHPVFHVSMLKPFQEDKQDPSRAESSRAPIGAKAAYDQDVEQILADRVVRKRWCKPKREYLIKWKGLPESEASWEPAEDLWQFTKQIEAFYAEDATRASPE
;
A
#
# COMPACT_ATOMS: atom_id res chain seq x y z
N MET A 1 -12.59 -30.40 25.02
CA MET A 1 -13.62 -29.34 24.97
C MET A 1 -14.94 -29.90 24.42
N GLU A 2 -16.02 -29.93 25.21
CA GLU A 2 -17.35 -30.40 24.77
C GLU A 2 -18.08 -29.25 24.06
N TRP A 3 -17.85 -29.09 22.76
CA TRP A 3 -18.54 -28.13 21.90
C TRP A 3 -19.13 -28.86 20.69
N GLU A 4 -20.44 -28.70 20.47
CA GLU A 4 -21.17 -29.33 19.35
C GLU A 4 -20.88 -28.65 18.01
N SER A 5 -20.91 -29.39 16.90
CA SER A 5 -20.68 -28.81 15.56
C SER A 5 -21.70 -27.70 15.28
N PRO A 6 -21.25 -26.48 14.91
CA PRO A 6 -22.15 -25.34 14.76
C PRO A 6 -23.09 -25.53 13.57
N THR A 7 -24.37 -25.27 13.79
CA THR A 7 -25.43 -25.39 12.77
C THR A 7 -25.76 -24.04 12.11
N LYS A 8 -25.34 -22.94 12.76
CA LYS A 8 -25.60 -21.57 12.32
C LYS A 8 -24.32 -20.73 12.26
N VAL A 9 -24.33 -19.71 11.40
CA VAL A 9 -23.25 -18.70 11.27
C VAL A 9 -22.92 -18.04 12.61
N THR A 10 -23.93 -17.80 13.46
CA THR A 10 -23.73 -17.16 14.77
C THR A 10 -22.91 -18.04 15.73
N GLU A 11 -23.20 -19.34 15.77
CA GLU A 11 -22.48 -20.32 16.60
C GLU A 11 -21.03 -20.47 16.12
N LEU A 12 -20.83 -20.51 14.80
CA LEU A 12 -19.49 -20.56 14.21
C LEU A 12 -18.67 -19.30 14.53
N ARG A 13 -19.28 -18.11 14.52
CA ARG A 13 -18.60 -16.87 14.92
C ARG A 13 -18.19 -16.86 16.38
N LEU A 14 -19.02 -17.39 17.28
CA LEU A 14 -18.70 -17.49 18.70
C LEU A 14 -17.53 -18.45 18.93
N PHE A 15 -17.56 -19.61 18.29
CA PHE A 15 -16.48 -20.59 18.36
C PHE A 15 -15.15 -20.03 17.81
N LEU A 16 -15.19 -19.41 16.63
CA LEU A 16 -14.00 -18.77 16.05
C LEU A 16 -13.50 -17.59 16.90
N GLY A 17 -14.39 -16.86 17.55
CA GLY A 17 -14.03 -15.80 18.50
C GLY A 17 -13.22 -16.34 19.70
N LEU A 18 -13.66 -17.45 20.27
CA LEU A 18 -12.96 -18.15 21.35
C LEU A 18 -11.62 -18.72 20.88
N ALA A 19 -11.62 -19.43 19.75
CA ALA A 19 -10.39 -20.00 19.19
C ALA A 19 -9.37 -18.91 18.81
N ASN A 20 -9.84 -17.72 18.41
CA ASN A 20 -8.97 -16.58 18.09
C ASN A 20 -8.27 -16.01 19.33
N TYR A 21 -8.84 -16.15 20.54
CA TYR A 21 -8.16 -15.81 21.79
C TYR A 21 -6.91 -16.67 21.99
N TYR A 22 -7.00 -17.96 21.66
CA TYR A 22 -5.89 -18.91 21.77
C TYR A 22 -5.02 -18.99 20.51
N ARG A 23 -5.25 -18.14 19.48
CA ARG A 23 -4.51 -18.22 18.21
C ARG A 23 -2.99 -18.17 18.37
N ARG A 24 -2.51 -17.45 19.40
CA ARG A 24 -1.08 -17.27 19.67
C ARG A 24 -0.39 -18.54 20.18
N PHE A 25 -1.19 -19.54 20.56
CA PHE A 25 -0.76 -20.82 21.09
C PHE A 25 -0.96 -21.96 20.09
N ILE A 26 -1.53 -21.66 18.91
CA ILE A 26 -1.93 -22.64 17.92
C ILE A 26 -1.05 -22.46 16.68
N LYS A 27 -0.19 -23.44 16.41
CA LYS A 27 0.59 -23.49 15.18
C LYS A 27 -0.34 -23.55 13.96
N ASP A 28 -0.04 -22.74 12.95
CA ASP A 28 -0.76 -22.69 11.67
C ASP A 28 -2.28 -22.43 11.78
N TYR A 29 -2.72 -21.73 12.84
CA TYR A 29 -4.14 -21.39 13.09
C TYR A 29 -4.87 -20.86 11.85
N SER A 30 -4.24 -19.96 11.11
CA SER A 30 -4.83 -19.38 9.89
C SER A 30 -5.15 -20.42 8.81
N SER A 31 -4.34 -21.48 8.70
CA SER A 31 -4.55 -22.55 7.70
C SER A 31 -5.71 -23.46 8.09
N ILE A 32 -5.78 -23.84 9.37
CA ILE A 32 -6.82 -24.72 9.93
C ILE A 32 -8.19 -24.04 9.83
N THR A 33 -8.24 -22.72 10.07
CA THR A 33 -9.51 -21.97 10.06
C THR A 33 -9.96 -21.50 8.67
N VAL A 34 -9.22 -21.80 7.58
CA VAL A 34 -9.62 -21.39 6.22
C VAL A 34 -11.01 -21.90 5.84
N PRO A 35 -11.33 -23.22 5.96
CA PRO A 35 -12.64 -23.74 5.56
C PRO A 35 -13.77 -23.09 6.38
N LEU A 36 -13.52 -22.86 7.67
CA LEU A 36 -14.48 -22.27 8.61
C LEU A 36 -14.72 -20.76 8.35
N THR A 37 -13.66 -20.00 8.08
CA THR A 37 -13.76 -18.56 7.80
C THR A 37 -14.37 -18.29 6.42
N ASP A 38 -14.23 -19.21 5.47
CA ASP A 38 -14.85 -19.09 4.16
C ASP A 38 -16.39 -19.24 4.22
N LEU A 39 -16.94 -19.95 5.22
CA LEU A 39 -18.39 -20.00 5.50
C LEU A 39 -18.96 -18.67 6.03
N LEU A 40 -18.11 -17.74 6.50
CA LEU A 40 -18.54 -16.43 6.99
C LEU A 40 -18.64 -15.36 5.88
N LYS A 41 -18.23 -15.67 4.64
CA LYS A 41 -18.24 -14.74 3.52
C LYS A 41 -19.68 -14.51 3.03
N LYS A 42 -20.06 -13.25 2.80
CA LYS A 42 -21.42 -12.83 2.41
C LYS A 42 -21.97 -13.45 1.11
N ALA A 43 -21.12 -14.04 0.27
CA ALA A 43 -21.47 -14.54 -1.06
C ALA A 43 -21.63 -16.08 -1.13
N ARG A 44 -21.48 -16.80 -0.01
CA ARG A 44 -21.50 -18.27 0.01
C ARG A 44 -22.74 -18.79 0.75
N ALA A 45 -23.40 -19.80 0.19
CA ALA A 45 -24.46 -20.54 0.86
C ALA A 45 -23.87 -21.32 2.05
N TRP A 46 -24.65 -21.49 3.12
CA TRP A 46 -24.24 -22.25 4.30
C TRP A 46 -24.27 -23.75 3.97
N GLU A 47 -23.10 -24.31 3.68
CA GLU A 47 -22.91 -25.73 3.40
C GLU A 47 -21.79 -26.26 4.28
N TRP A 48 -22.15 -27.06 5.28
CA TRP A 48 -21.17 -27.68 6.17
C TRP A 48 -20.60 -28.93 5.48
N THR A 49 -19.38 -28.82 4.94
CA THR A 49 -18.68 -29.91 4.25
C THR A 49 -17.85 -30.75 5.21
N ASP A 50 -17.43 -31.94 4.79
CA ASP A 50 -16.53 -32.81 5.56
C ASP A 50 -15.19 -32.12 5.87
N GLU A 51 -14.70 -31.26 4.98
CA GLU A 51 -13.52 -30.42 5.21
C GLU A 51 -13.73 -29.42 6.36
N CYS A 52 -14.94 -28.87 6.51
CA CYS A 52 -15.28 -27.98 7.62
C CYS A 52 -15.34 -28.75 8.94
N GLN A 53 -15.88 -29.97 8.93
CA GLN A 53 -15.91 -30.83 10.12
C GLN A 53 -14.49 -31.23 10.55
N ALA A 54 -13.64 -31.66 9.61
CA ALA A 54 -12.25 -32.00 9.87
C ALA A 54 -11.46 -30.80 10.42
N ALA A 55 -11.66 -29.60 9.87
CA ALA A 55 -11.07 -28.37 10.38
C ALA A 55 -11.54 -28.02 11.80
N PHE A 56 -12.83 -28.19 12.08
CA PHE A 56 -13.43 -27.95 13.39
C PHE A 56 -12.89 -28.90 14.47
N ASP A 57 -12.83 -30.21 14.17
CA ASP A 57 -12.33 -31.23 15.10
C ASP A 57 -10.84 -31.06 15.36
N ARG A 58 -10.05 -30.76 14.31
CA ARG A 58 -8.64 -30.45 14.44
C ARG A 58 -8.42 -29.21 15.32
N LEU A 59 -9.23 -28.16 15.16
CA LEU A 59 -9.09 -26.97 15.99
C LEU A 59 -9.46 -27.26 17.45
N LYS A 60 -10.50 -28.07 17.70
CA LYS A 60 -10.86 -28.50 19.06
C LYS A 60 -9.74 -29.29 19.73
N GLN A 61 -9.09 -30.19 18.99
CA GLN A 61 -7.96 -30.96 19.49
C GLN A 61 -6.80 -30.03 19.86
N VAL A 62 -6.37 -29.16 18.94
CA VAL A 62 -5.22 -28.27 19.17
C VAL A 62 -5.48 -27.21 20.26
N VAL A 63 -6.73 -26.81 20.48
CA VAL A 63 -7.11 -25.92 21.59
C VAL A 63 -7.16 -26.66 22.93
N THR A 64 -7.42 -27.98 22.92
CA THR A 64 -7.52 -28.80 24.13
C THR A 64 -6.16 -29.38 24.53
N ASP A 65 -5.29 -29.65 23.56
CA ASP A 65 -3.92 -30.09 23.80
C ASP A 65 -3.12 -28.96 24.45
N GLU A 66 -2.38 -29.27 25.51
CA GLU A 66 -1.56 -28.32 26.26
C GLU A 66 -0.40 -27.82 25.38
N PRO A 67 -0.40 -26.54 24.95
CA PRO A 67 0.73 -26.01 24.20
C PRO A 67 1.86 -25.72 25.19
N VAL A 68 2.99 -26.42 25.05
CA VAL A 68 4.21 -26.19 25.84
C VAL A 68 4.84 -24.86 25.41
N LEU A 69 4.26 -23.73 25.83
CA LEU A 69 4.84 -22.41 25.63
C LEU A 69 5.59 -21.98 26.89
N ALA A 70 6.83 -21.54 26.68
CA ALA A 70 7.62 -20.91 27.73
C ALA A 70 7.20 -19.45 27.93
N LEU A 71 7.21 -18.99 29.18
CA LEU A 71 7.04 -17.56 29.47
C LEU A 71 8.24 -16.78 28.92
N PRO A 72 8.02 -15.63 28.26
CA PRO A 72 9.11 -14.84 27.70
C PRO A 72 10.02 -14.30 28.81
N CYS A 73 11.33 -14.52 28.66
CA CYS A 73 12.34 -13.95 29.53
C CYS A 73 13.03 -12.79 28.79
N TYR A 74 12.76 -11.55 29.20
CA TYR A 74 13.26 -10.35 28.51
C TYR A 74 14.77 -10.11 28.67
N GLU A 75 15.45 -10.91 29.49
CA GLU A 75 16.91 -10.90 29.65
C GLU A 75 17.61 -11.75 28.59
N LYS A 76 16.86 -12.54 27.80
CA LYS A 76 17.39 -13.44 26.76
C LYS A 76 17.05 -12.95 25.36
N SER A 77 17.87 -13.33 24.38
CA SER A 77 17.63 -13.03 22.96
C SER A 77 16.44 -13.83 22.43
N PHE A 78 15.58 -13.19 21.64
CA PHE A 78 14.48 -13.84 20.94
C PHE A 78 14.93 -14.33 19.56
N GLU A 79 14.49 -15.53 19.19
CA GLU A 79 14.65 -16.12 17.87
C GLU A 79 13.30 -16.11 17.15
N VAL A 80 13.28 -15.78 15.86
CA VAL A 80 12.06 -15.78 15.06
C VAL A 80 12.26 -16.69 13.87
N GLU A 81 11.49 -17.76 13.81
CA GLU A 81 11.38 -18.61 12.63
C GLU A 81 10.12 -18.24 11.87
N THR A 82 10.25 -17.97 10.56
CA THR A 82 9.11 -17.62 9.71
C THR A 82 9.00 -18.59 8.56
N ASP A 83 7.77 -18.99 8.25
CA ASP A 83 7.43 -19.77 7.07
C ASP A 83 6.33 -19.05 6.28
N ALA A 84 6.37 -19.18 4.96
CA ALA A 84 5.44 -18.52 4.06
C ALA A 84 5.00 -19.47 2.95
N SER A 85 3.69 -19.56 2.77
CA SER A 85 3.06 -20.23 1.64
C SER A 85 2.39 -19.20 0.73
N ASP A 86 1.97 -19.63 -0.46
CA ASP A 86 1.19 -18.82 -1.40
C ASP A 86 -0.12 -18.25 -0.79
N PHE A 87 -0.58 -18.79 0.34
CA PHE A 87 -1.88 -18.49 0.92
C PHE A 87 -1.82 -17.81 2.29
N ALA A 88 -0.76 -18.05 3.06
CA ALA A 88 -0.62 -17.59 4.44
C ALA A 88 0.86 -17.50 4.86
N ILE A 89 1.13 -16.58 5.79
CA ILE A 89 2.42 -16.46 6.48
C ILE A 89 2.26 -16.95 7.92
N GLY A 90 3.28 -17.65 8.42
CA GLY A 90 3.40 -18.16 9.76
C GLY A 90 4.73 -17.74 10.37
N GLY A 91 4.74 -17.55 11.68
CA GLY A 91 5.94 -17.23 12.44
C GLY A 91 5.88 -17.85 13.82
N VAL A 92 7.02 -18.31 14.30
CA VAL A 92 7.23 -18.81 15.65
C VAL A 92 8.27 -17.92 16.31
N LEU A 93 7.88 -17.30 17.42
CA LEU A 93 8.79 -16.64 18.34
C LEU A 93 9.31 -17.69 19.33
N MET A 94 10.62 -17.82 19.45
CA MET A 94 11.29 -18.80 20.30
C MET A 94 12.34 -18.15 21.20
N GLN A 95 12.70 -18.83 22.29
CA GLN A 95 13.90 -18.59 23.09
C GLN A 95 14.52 -19.94 23.48
N ASP A 96 15.84 -20.07 23.33
CA ASP A 96 16.60 -21.29 23.68
C ASP A 96 15.94 -22.58 23.12
N GLY A 97 15.48 -22.53 21.86
CA GLY A 97 14.79 -23.65 21.20
C GLY A 97 13.35 -23.94 21.69
N HIS A 98 12.77 -23.09 22.56
CA HIS A 98 11.41 -23.24 23.05
C HIS A 98 10.46 -22.20 22.43
N PRO A 99 9.28 -22.60 21.92
CA PRO A 99 8.31 -21.67 21.39
C PRO A 99 7.66 -20.84 22.51
N ILE A 100 7.53 -19.53 22.27
CA ILE A 100 6.90 -18.54 23.15
C ILE A 100 5.56 -18.09 22.59
N ALA A 101 5.50 -17.88 21.28
CA ALA A 101 4.29 -17.45 20.61
C ALA A 101 4.31 -17.86 19.14
N PHE A 102 3.17 -18.31 18.65
CA PHE A 102 2.90 -18.49 17.23
C PHE A 102 2.12 -17.28 16.71
N GLU A 103 2.48 -16.75 15.55
CA GLU A 103 1.67 -15.77 14.82
C GLU A 103 1.42 -16.33 13.42
N SER A 104 0.17 -16.36 12.98
CA SER A 104 -0.17 -16.76 11.62
C SER A 104 -1.19 -15.80 11.04
N ARG A 105 -1.04 -15.49 9.75
CA ARG A 105 -1.93 -14.57 9.04
C ARG A 105 -2.15 -15.03 7.60
N LYS A 106 -3.43 -15.14 7.21
CA LYS A 106 -3.83 -15.35 5.82
C LYS A 106 -3.44 -14.12 4.97
N LEU A 107 -2.78 -14.35 3.85
CA LEU A 107 -2.48 -13.28 2.88
C LEU A 107 -3.78 -12.81 2.23
N SER A 108 -3.96 -11.49 2.14
CA SER A 108 -5.08 -10.89 1.41
C SER A 108 -4.98 -11.17 -0.10
N ASP A 109 -6.09 -11.04 -0.84
CA ASP A 109 -6.10 -11.24 -2.29
C ASP A 109 -5.08 -10.35 -3.03
N VAL A 110 -4.77 -9.17 -2.47
CA VAL A 110 -3.75 -8.27 -3.01
C VAL A 110 -2.34 -8.78 -2.69
N GLU A 111 -2.09 -9.21 -1.46
CA GLU A 111 -0.79 -9.75 -1.03
C GLU A 111 -0.45 -11.07 -1.73
N ARG A 112 -1.44 -11.91 -2.01
CA ARG A 112 -1.29 -13.15 -2.83
C ARG A 112 -0.91 -12.88 -4.28
N ARG A 113 -1.12 -11.65 -4.76
CA ARG A 113 -0.78 -11.21 -6.12
C ARG A 113 0.47 -10.34 -6.14
N TYR A 114 1.26 -10.34 -5.07
CA TYR A 114 2.55 -9.65 -5.09
C TYR A 114 3.44 -10.29 -6.15
N THR A 115 3.72 -9.50 -7.19
CA THR A 115 4.58 -9.87 -8.29
C THR A 115 6.04 -9.69 -7.88
N TYR A 116 6.81 -10.77 -7.97
CA TYR A 116 8.26 -10.71 -7.91
C TYR A 116 8.80 -10.45 -9.33
N ALA A 117 9.62 -9.41 -9.49
CA ALA A 117 10.23 -9.08 -10.77
C ALA A 117 11.75 -9.23 -10.67
N THR A 118 12.32 -10.13 -11.48
CA THR A 118 13.77 -10.26 -11.62
C THR A 118 14.19 -9.53 -12.89
N PHE A 119 14.97 -8.46 -12.75
CA PHE A 119 15.53 -7.73 -13.89
C PHE A 119 16.91 -8.27 -14.23
N ILE A 120 17.09 -8.69 -15.48
CA ILE A 120 18.36 -9.22 -15.97
C ILE A 120 18.88 -8.27 -17.05
N PRO A 121 20.02 -7.60 -16.85
CA PRO A 121 20.58 -6.73 -17.87
C PRO A 121 21.04 -7.57 -19.07
N ALA A 122 20.56 -7.23 -20.26
CA ALA A 122 20.92 -7.87 -21.52
C ALA A 122 21.22 -6.82 -22.59
N LYS A 123 22.05 -7.18 -23.57
CA LYS A 123 22.31 -6.32 -24.74
C LYS A 123 21.02 -6.16 -25.56
N LYS A 124 20.87 -5.03 -26.27
CA LYS A 124 19.68 -4.74 -27.09
C LYS A 124 19.41 -5.86 -28.10
N ASP A 125 20.47 -6.37 -28.72
CA ASP A 125 20.44 -7.50 -29.65
C ASP A 125 20.90 -8.78 -28.92
N CYS A 126 20.13 -9.20 -27.91
CA CYS A 126 20.40 -10.43 -27.16
C CYS A 126 19.91 -11.65 -27.97
N PRO A 127 20.81 -12.54 -28.45
CA PRO A 127 20.40 -13.76 -29.12
C PRO A 127 19.72 -14.74 -28.13
N ALA A 128 18.90 -15.64 -28.66
CA ALA A 128 18.11 -16.59 -27.87
C ALA A 128 18.97 -17.45 -26.92
N GLU A 129 20.17 -17.83 -27.35
CA GLU A 129 21.14 -18.60 -26.56
C GLU A 129 21.63 -17.82 -25.33
N GLU A 130 21.96 -16.53 -25.50
CA GLU A 130 22.38 -15.66 -24.41
C GLU A 130 21.24 -15.42 -23.42
N ALA A 131 20.01 -15.21 -23.93
CA ALA A 131 18.82 -15.10 -23.10
C ALA A 131 18.57 -16.38 -22.28
N THR A 132 18.80 -17.56 -22.86
CA THR A 132 18.68 -18.85 -22.18
C THR A 132 19.71 -18.96 -21.04
N ARG A 133 20.97 -18.59 -21.31
CA ARG A 133 22.02 -18.62 -20.29
C ARG A 133 21.71 -17.67 -19.13
N LEU A 134 21.23 -16.47 -19.45
CA LEU A 134 20.81 -15.48 -18.46
C LEU A 134 19.63 -15.99 -17.63
N PHE A 135 18.63 -16.62 -18.27
CA PHE A 135 17.48 -17.22 -17.61
C PHE A 135 17.90 -18.34 -16.64
N MET A 136 18.75 -19.27 -17.09
CA MET A 136 19.24 -20.35 -16.23
C MET A 136 20.04 -19.81 -15.03
N LYS A 137 20.93 -18.85 -15.27
CA LYS A 137 21.82 -18.29 -14.26
C LYS A 137 21.10 -17.45 -13.21
N HIS A 138 20.09 -16.68 -13.62
CA HIS A 138 19.46 -15.67 -12.77
C HIS A 138 18.03 -16.01 -12.34
N VAL A 139 17.36 -16.94 -13.01
CA VAL A 139 16.01 -17.40 -12.64
C VAL A 139 16.07 -18.81 -12.08
N VAL A 140 16.48 -19.79 -12.88
CA VAL A 140 16.42 -21.20 -12.48
C VAL A 140 17.31 -21.50 -11.27
N LYS A 141 18.47 -20.84 -11.16
CA LYS A 141 19.35 -20.96 -9.99
C LYS A 141 18.65 -20.66 -8.66
N TYR A 142 17.72 -19.70 -8.64
CA TYR A 142 17.08 -19.23 -7.40
C TYR A 142 15.69 -19.81 -7.20
N TRP A 143 14.96 -20.07 -8.29
CA TRP A 143 13.53 -20.43 -8.26
C TRP A 143 13.24 -21.85 -8.75
N GLY A 144 14.26 -22.56 -9.25
CA GLY A 144 14.07 -23.85 -9.92
C GLY A 144 13.49 -23.69 -11.34
N VAL A 145 13.24 -24.84 -12.00
CA VAL A 145 12.66 -24.86 -13.34
C VAL A 145 11.14 -24.64 -13.22
N PRO A 146 10.58 -23.60 -13.83
CA PRO A 146 9.15 -23.34 -13.74
C PRO A 146 8.36 -24.43 -14.46
N THR A 147 7.17 -24.76 -13.95
CA THR A 147 6.23 -25.71 -14.57
C THR A 147 5.46 -25.10 -15.73
N THR A 148 5.22 -23.79 -15.70
CA THR A 148 4.55 -23.03 -16.77
C THR A 148 5.18 -21.66 -16.94
N ILE A 149 5.39 -21.25 -18.19
CA ILE A 149 5.89 -19.90 -18.54
C ILE A 149 4.87 -19.22 -19.45
N VAL A 150 4.56 -17.96 -19.17
CA VAL A 150 3.76 -17.09 -20.04
C VAL A 150 4.68 -16.00 -20.59
N SER A 151 4.83 -15.95 -21.91
CA SER A 151 5.64 -14.94 -22.60
C SER A 151 4.77 -14.08 -23.50
N ASP A 152 5.15 -12.81 -23.67
CA ASP A 152 4.77 -12.03 -24.84
C ASP A 152 5.36 -12.71 -26.08
N ARG A 153 4.69 -12.63 -27.23
CA ARG A 153 5.04 -13.39 -28.45
C ARG A 153 6.33 -12.92 -29.12
N ASP A 154 7.35 -12.55 -28.35
CA ASP A 154 8.64 -12.14 -28.83
C ASP A 154 9.30 -13.29 -29.64
N PRO A 155 9.81 -13.02 -30.85
CA PRO A 155 10.54 -13.98 -31.68
C PRO A 155 11.64 -14.74 -30.92
N ARG A 156 12.25 -14.11 -29.91
CA ARG A 156 13.31 -14.68 -29.07
C ARG A 156 12.80 -15.79 -28.14
N PHE A 157 11.54 -15.77 -27.74
CA PHE A 157 10.90 -16.77 -26.87
C PHE A 157 9.90 -17.69 -27.61
N THR A 158 9.54 -17.35 -28.86
CA THR A 158 8.67 -18.14 -29.74
C THR A 158 9.43 -19.02 -30.73
N GLY A 159 10.76 -18.99 -30.70
CA GLY A 159 11.61 -19.80 -31.59
C GLY A 159 11.48 -21.31 -31.35
N ARG A 160 11.64 -22.10 -32.43
CA ARG A 160 11.58 -23.58 -32.39
C ARG A 160 12.48 -24.18 -31.32
N PHE A 161 13.66 -23.61 -31.14
CA PHE A 161 14.62 -24.03 -30.11
C PHE A 161 14.05 -23.95 -28.69
N TRP A 162 13.43 -22.83 -28.31
CA TRP A 162 12.85 -22.67 -26.96
C TRP A 162 11.64 -23.57 -26.75
N THR A 163 10.83 -23.77 -27.78
CA THR A 163 9.70 -24.70 -27.71
C THR A 163 10.16 -26.13 -27.43
N GLU A 164 11.21 -26.60 -28.11
CA GLU A 164 11.77 -27.94 -27.88
C GLU A 164 12.52 -28.04 -26.53
N LEU A 165 13.25 -26.99 -26.13
CA LEU A 165 13.93 -26.94 -24.84
C LEU A 165 12.95 -27.06 -23.66
N PHE A 166 11.85 -26.30 -23.67
CA PHE A 166 10.87 -26.34 -22.58
C PHE A 166 10.06 -27.63 -22.54
N LYS A 167 9.80 -28.25 -23.70
CA LYS A 167 9.25 -29.61 -23.75
C LYS A 167 10.15 -30.62 -23.05
N LEU A 168 11.46 -30.58 -23.31
CA LEU A 168 12.44 -31.48 -22.69
C LEU A 168 12.59 -31.23 -21.18
N LEU A 169 12.44 -29.99 -20.72
CA LEU A 169 12.46 -29.62 -19.31
C LEU A 169 11.14 -29.94 -18.56
N GLY A 170 10.10 -30.44 -19.26
CA GLY A 170 8.80 -30.74 -18.67
C GLY A 170 7.95 -29.50 -18.37
N THR A 171 8.28 -28.36 -18.96
CA THR A 171 7.60 -27.07 -18.76
C THR A 171 6.61 -26.79 -19.89
N SER A 172 5.40 -26.37 -19.57
CA SER A 172 4.43 -25.90 -20.58
C SER A 172 4.67 -24.43 -20.92
N LEU A 173 5.05 -24.13 -22.16
CA LEU A 173 5.17 -22.76 -22.65
C LEU A 173 3.83 -22.27 -23.24
N ASN A 174 3.24 -21.27 -22.59
CA ASN A 174 1.98 -20.66 -23.02
C ASN A 174 2.25 -19.25 -23.54
N PHE A 175 1.63 -18.89 -24.66
CA PHE A 175 1.76 -17.55 -25.23
C PHE A 175 0.56 -16.70 -24.86
N SER A 176 0.79 -15.46 -24.43
CA SER A 176 -0.31 -14.50 -24.27
C SER A 176 -0.95 -14.19 -25.64
N THR A 177 -2.26 -13.92 -25.66
CA THR A 177 -2.92 -13.34 -26.83
C THR A 177 -2.58 -11.86 -26.89
N SER A 178 -2.39 -11.34 -28.11
CA SER A 178 -1.93 -9.96 -28.42
C SER A 178 -2.85 -8.83 -27.92
N LEU A 179 -3.87 -9.14 -27.12
CA LEU A 179 -4.83 -8.20 -26.54
C LEU A 179 -5.52 -8.81 -25.31
N HIS A 180 -4.75 -9.36 -24.35
CA HIS A 180 -5.27 -9.77 -23.04
C HIS A 180 -4.70 -8.93 -21.88
N PRO A 181 -5.37 -7.82 -21.50
CA PRO A 181 -4.93 -6.92 -20.44
C PRO A 181 -4.86 -7.54 -19.05
N GLN A 182 -5.51 -8.69 -18.82
CA GLN A 182 -5.51 -9.36 -17.51
C GLN A 182 -4.22 -10.14 -17.25
N THR A 183 -3.62 -10.72 -18.29
CA THR A 183 -2.40 -11.54 -18.17
C THR A 183 -1.15 -10.70 -18.37
N ASP A 184 -1.19 -9.74 -19.30
CA ASP A 184 -0.05 -8.85 -19.62
C ASP A 184 -0.11 -7.49 -18.89
N GLY A 185 -1.25 -7.15 -18.28
CA GLY A 185 -1.39 -5.89 -17.56
C GLY A 185 -0.47 -5.76 -16.34
N GLN A 186 0.05 -6.88 -15.80
CA GLN A 186 1.01 -6.85 -14.69
C GLN A 186 2.43 -6.51 -15.18
N THR A 187 2.86 -7.11 -16.29
CA THR A 187 4.11 -6.81 -16.99
C THR A 187 4.10 -5.40 -17.57
N GLU A 188 3.00 -4.96 -18.19
CA GLU A 188 2.84 -3.58 -18.65
C GLU A 188 2.82 -2.56 -17.50
N ARG A 189 2.18 -2.87 -16.36
CA ARG A 189 2.24 -2.02 -15.16
C ARG A 189 3.67 -1.89 -14.64
N LEU A 190 4.40 -3.00 -14.55
CA LEU A 190 5.82 -3.00 -14.17
C LEU A 190 6.70 -2.25 -15.18
N HIS A 191 6.45 -2.43 -16.48
CA HIS A 191 7.15 -1.74 -17.56
C HIS A 191 6.90 -0.23 -17.54
N ASN A 192 5.66 0.19 -17.24
CA ASN A 192 5.31 1.60 -17.03
C ASN A 192 5.95 2.16 -15.75
N ILE A 193 6.05 1.37 -14.67
CA ILE A 193 6.77 1.74 -13.44
C ILE A 193 8.27 1.99 -13.72
N LEU A 194 8.89 1.23 -14.64
CA LEU A 194 10.31 1.38 -14.99
C LEU A 194 10.58 2.53 -15.98
N ARG A 195 9.63 2.84 -16.86
CA ARG A 195 9.76 3.94 -17.83
C ARG A 195 9.53 5.30 -17.20
N HIS A 196 8.73 5.38 -16.14
CA HIS A 196 8.62 6.61 -15.36
C HIS A 196 9.88 6.77 -14.51
N LYS A 197 10.69 7.79 -14.84
CA LYS A 197 11.85 8.25 -14.06
C LYS A 197 11.51 8.65 -12.61
N ASP A 198 10.23 8.66 -12.24
CA ASP A 198 9.77 8.96 -10.90
C ASP A 198 9.52 7.68 -10.11
N VAL A 199 10.41 7.42 -9.17
CA VAL A 199 10.34 6.37 -8.13
C VAL A 199 8.89 6.14 -7.67
N HIS A 200 8.43 4.89 -7.68
CA HIS A 200 7.08 4.50 -7.28
C HIS A 200 6.69 5.10 -5.91
N LYS A 201 5.45 5.57 -5.76
CA LYS A 201 4.95 6.29 -4.56
C LYS A 201 5.24 5.57 -3.24
N GLY A 202 5.27 4.22 -3.26
CA GLY A 202 5.58 3.39 -2.09
C GLY A 202 7.05 3.37 -1.66
N PHE A 203 7.98 3.70 -2.56
CA PHE A 203 9.42 3.84 -2.28
C PHE A 203 9.84 5.31 -2.16
N THR A 204 8.89 6.24 -2.24
CA THR A 204 9.14 7.66 -2.00
C THR A 204 9.11 7.95 -0.50
N ARG A 205 9.99 8.83 -0.03
CA ARG A 205 10.03 9.24 1.38
C ARG A 205 8.68 9.86 1.76
N ARG A 206 8.11 9.42 2.90
CA ARG A 206 6.82 9.91 3.39
C ARG A 206 6.92 11.29 4.08
N TYR A 207 8.09 11.58 4.66
CA TYR A 207 8.39 12.85 5.32
C TYR A 207 9.65 13.45 4.69
N GLU A 208 9.63 14.75 4.48
CA GLU A 208 10.76 15.53 3.95
C GLU A 208 11.23 16.51 5.04
N GLY A 209 12.52 16.84 5.02
CA GLY A 209 13.17 17.67 6.03
C GLY A 209 14.61 17.20 6.28
N PRO A 210 15.36 17.89 7.16
CA PRO A 210 14.85 18.67 8.29
C PRO A 210 14.39 20.07 7.91
N PHE A 211 13.31 20.52 8.56
CA PHE A 211 12.84 21.90 8.48
C PHE A 211 12.69 22.47 9.89
N GLN A 212 13.11 23.72 10.10
CA GLN A 212 13.08 24.35 11.41
C GLN A 212 11.66 24.84 11.74
N ILE A 213 11.22 24.60 12.98
CA ILE A 213 9.96 25.17 13.48
C ILE A 213 10.22 26.63 13.86
N LEU A 214 9.52 27.55 13.21
CA LEU A 214 9.63 28.99 13.47
C LEU A 214 8.71 29.41 14.64
N GLN A 215 7.47 28.93 14.64
CA GLN A 215 6.47 29.35 15.62
C GLN A 215 5.36 28.31 15.76
N ARG A 216 4.78 28.19 16.96
CA ARG A 216 3.53 27.47 17.17
C ARG A 216 2.33 28.35 16.80
N VAL A 217 1.47 27.87 15.91
CA VAL A 217 0.24 28.56 15.45
C VAL A 217 -0.96 27.87 16.09
N GLY A 218 -1.45 28.43 17.20
CA GLY A 218 -2.54 27.84 17.98
C GLY A 218 -2.14 26.55 18.71
N ASN A 219 -3.12 25.70 19.02
CA ASN A 219 -2.87 24.52 19.86
C ASN A 219 -2.28 23.33 19.09
N VAL A 220 -2.55 23.20 17.79
CA VAL A 220 -2.32 21.96 17.04
C VAL A 220 -1.54 22.14 15.73
N ALA A 221 -1.04 23.35 15.45
CA ALA A 221 -0.30 23.63 14.22
C ALA A 221 1.00 24.38 14.49
N TYR A 222 1.97 24.20 13.60
CA TYR A 222 3.28 24.81 13.67
C TYR A 222 3.65 25.41 12.31
N LYS A 223 4.24 26.60 12.35
CA LYS A 223 4.85 27.26 11.21
C LYS A 223 6.29 26.76 11.06
N VAL A 224 6.62 26.32 9.86
CA VAL A 224 7.89 25.69 9.51
C VAL A 224 8.62 26.54 8.48
N GLU A 225 9.94 26.63 8.59
CA GLU A 225 10.80 27.26 7.59
C GLU A 225 10.95 26.34 6.37
N LEU A 226 10.25 26.70 5.30
CA LEU A 226 10.32 25.97 4.03
C LEU A 226 11.34 26.63 3.08
N PRO A 227 12.14 25.83 2.36
CA PRO A 227 12.97 26.34 1.25
C PRO A 227 12.13 27.10 0.24
N LYS A 228 12.64 28.22 -0.28
CA LYS A 228 11.96 29.04 -1.31
C LYS A 228 11.54 28.25 -2.55
N LYS A 229 12.18 27.12 -2.82
CA LYS A 229 11.88 26.19 -3.92
C LYS A 229 10.58 25.39 -3.69
N LEU A 230 10.20 25.17 -2.43
CA LEU A 230 8.98 24.45 -2.06
C LEU A 230 7.83 25.44 -1.91
N LYS A 231 7.00 25.58 -2.95
CA LYS A 231 5.81 26.43 -2.93
C LYS A 231 4.66 25.77 -2.13
N LEU A 232 4.85 25.54 -0.83
CA LEU A 232 3.86 24.93 0.06
C LEU A 232 3.43 25.90 1.15
N HIS A 233 2.24 25.68 1.72
CA HIS A 233 1.81 26.43 2.90
C HIS A 233 2.77 26.18 4.08
N PRO A 234 3.30 27.23 4.76
CA PRO A 234 4.31 27.04 5.80
C PRO A 234 3.73 26.56 7.14
N VAL A 235 2.41 26.55 7.32
CA VAL A 235 1.77 26.07 8.56
C VAL A 235 1.23 24.66 8.35
N PHE A 236 1.66 23.75 9.21
CA PHE A 236 1.29 22.33 9.19
C PHE A 236 0.64 21.93 10.51
N HIS A 237 -0.34 21.04 10.44
CA HIS A 237 -0.90 20.40 11.62
C HIS A 237 0.15 19.45 12.25
N VAL A 238 0.16 19.31 13.58
CA VAL A 238 1.13 18.48 14.31
C VAL A 238 1.19 17.04 13.82
N SER A 239 0.06 16.49 13.33
CA SER A 239 0.00 15.14 12.75
C SER A 239 0.79 14.97 11.45
N MET A 240 1.12 16.06 10.77
CA MET A 240 1.93 16.07 9.54
C MET A 240 3.43 16.26 9.84
N LEU A 241 3.78 16.51 11.10
CA LEU A 241 5.16 16.75 11.53
C LEU A 241 5.66 15.54 12.31
N LYS A 242 6.96 15.23 12.15
CA LYS A 242 7.64 14.20 12.92
C LYS A 242 8.95 14.78 13.46
N PRO A 243 9.32 14.52 14.72
CA PRO A 243 10.64 14.88 15.23
C PRO A 243 11.73 14.32 14.34
N PHE A 244 12.67 15.17 13.93
CA PHE A 244 13.81 14.75 13.12
C PHE A 244 14.74 13.87 13.96
N GLN A 245 15.19 12.76 13.37
CA GLN A 245 16.20 11.87 13.95
C GLN A 245 17.31 11.74 12.93
N GLU A 246 18.51 12.14 13.32
CA GLU A 246 19.69 12.06 12.47
C GLU A 246 20.07 10.59 12.23
N ASP A 247 20.20 10.23 10.96
CA ASP A 247 20.67 8.90 10.56
C ASP A 247 22.19 8.93 10.42
N LYS A 248 22.90 8.35 11.40
CA LYS A 248 24.37 8.32 11.43
C LYS A 248 24.98 7.49 10.31
N GLN A 249 24.21 6.61 9.67
CA GLN A 249 24.70 5.74 8.60
C GLN A 249 24.51 6.37 7.21
N ASP A 250 23.55 7.27 7.06
CA ASP A 250 23.32 8.01 5.81
C ASP A 250 22.92 9.47 6.10
N PRO A 251 23.91 10.37 6.31
CA PRO A 251 23.66 11.79 6.56
C PRO A 251 22.95 12.50 5.40
N SER A 252 23.13 12.01 4.16
CA SER A 252 22.48 12.57 2.96
C SER A 252 20.97 12.31 2.94
N ARG A 253 20.47 11.44 3.82
CA ARG A 253 19.05 11.17 4.02
C ARG A 253 18.25 12.42 4.45
N ALA A 254 18.91 13.42 4.99
CA ALA A 254 18.33 14.71 5.39
C ALA A 254 18.19 15.73 4.23
N GLU A 255 18.82 15.51 3.07
CA GLU A 255 19.02 16.57 2.07
C GLU A 255 18.01 16.55 0.90
N SER A 256 16.76 16.15 1.14
CA SER A 256 15.77 16.11 0.07
C SER A 256 15.14 17.49 -0.21
N SER A 257 15.24 17.94 -1.46
CA SER A 257 14.63 19.19 -1.96
C SER A 257 13.24 19.00 -2.59
N ARG A 258 12.61 17.83 -2.37
CA ARG A 258 11.35 17.44 -3.02
C ARG A 258 10.14 17.85 -2.15
N ALA A 259 9.02 18.18 -2.80
CA ALA A 259 7.76 18.42 -2.09
C ALA A 259 7.16 17.09 -1.57
N PRO A 260 6.66 17.03 -0.33
CA PRO A 260 6.01 15.85 0.21
C PRO A 260 4.78 15.45 -0.60
N ILE A 261 4.53 14.14 -0.71
CA ILE A 261 3.36 13.62 -1.40
C ILE A 261 2.09 14.05 -0.64
N GLY A 262 1.18 14.77 -1.33
CA GLY A 262 -0.09 15.23 -0.77
C GLY A 262 -0.05 16.60 -0.11
N ALA A 263 1.10 17.28 -0.12
CA ALA A 263 1.16 18.68 0.28
C ALA A 263 0.45 19.55 -0.76
N LYS A 264 -0.45 20.43 -0.32
CA LYS A 264 -1.16 21.36 -1.20
C LYS A 264 -0.16 22.36 -1.78
N ALA A 265 0.09 22.26 -3.08
CA ALA A 265 0.92 23.21 -3.80
C ALA A 265 0.22 24.57 -3.88
N ALA A 266 1.02 25.64 -3.86
CA ALA A 266 0.64 26.95 -4.34
C ALA A 266 0.01 26.89 -5.73
N TYR A 267 -0.89 27.84 -6.03
CA TYR A 267 -1.30 28.06 -7.41
C TYR A 267 -0.10 28.61 -8.20
N ASP A 268 0.14 28.04 -9.38
CA ASP A 268 1.19 28.53 -10.28
C ASP A 268 0.77 29.82 -11.01
N GLN A 269 -0.52 30.17 -10.99
CA GLN A 269 -1.10 31.38 -11.57
C GLN A 269 -1.44 32.41 -10.51
N ASP A 270 -1.23 33.68 -10.82
CA ASP A 270 -1.64 34.82 -9.98
C ASP A 270 -3.15 35.11 -10.12
N VAL A 271 -3.75 35.61 -9.04
CA VAL A 271 -5.14 36.13 -9.04
C VAL A 271 -5.17 37.54 -9.65
N GLU A 272 -5.98 37.74 -10.68
CA GLU A 272 -6.27 39.06 -11.26
C GLU A 272 -7.33 39.79 -10.43
N GLN A 273 -8.45 39.12 -10.15
CA GLN A 273 -9.56 39.69 -9.39
C GLN A 273 -10.39 38.57 -8.73
N ILE A 274 -10.93 38.84 -7.55
CA ILE A 274 -11.95 37.99 -6.92
C ILE A 274 -13.31 38.55 -7.34
N LEU A 275 -14.14 37.73 -7.99
CA LEU A 275 -15.41 38.16 -8.57
C LEU A 275 -16.59 37.97 -7.62
N ALA A 276 -16.55 36.94 -6.77
CA ALA A 276 -17.62 36.60 -5.84
C ALA A 276 -17.12 35.68 -4.72
N ASP A 277 -17.86 35.63 -3.60
CA ASP A 277 -17.69 34.61 -2.57
C ASP A 277 -18.97 33.77 -2.37
N ARG A 278 -18.81 32.54 -1.87
CA ARG A 278 -19.95 31.68 -1.51
C ARG A 278 -19.64 30.81 -0.30
N VAL A 279 -20.68 30.40 0.41
CA VAL A 279 -20.58 29.41 1.50
C VAL A 279 -21.29 28.12 1.08
N VAL A 280 -20.51 27.06 0.87
CA VAL A 280 -21.03 25.74 0.50
C VAL A 280 -21.33 24.94 1.76
N ARG A 281 -22.57 24.48 1.89
CA ARG A 281 -23.04 23.61 2.98
C ARG A 281 -23.34 22.22 2.43
N LYS A 282 -22.63 21.20 2.94
CA LYS A 282 -22.89 19.79 2.64
C LYS A 282 -23.35 19.07 3.91
N ARG A 283 -24.25 18.08 3.75
CA ARG A 283 -24.76 17.27 4.87
C ARG A 283 -23.59 16.62 5.61
N TRP A 284 -23.56 16.72 6.93
CA TRP A 284 -22.51 16.15 7.80
C TRP A 284 -21.08 16.71 7.64
N CYS A 285 -20.91 17.82 6.90
CA CYS A 285 -19.61 18.50 6.73
C CYS A 285 -19.66 19.92 7.30
N LYS A 286 -18.51 20.42 7.78
CA LYS A 286 -18.40 21.84 8.17
C LYS A 286 -18.61 22.74 6.93
N PRO A 287 -19.29 23.89 7.07
CA PRO A 287 -19.45 24.84 5.99
C PRO A 287 -18.08 25.31 5.50
N LYS A 288 -17.89 25.34 4.18
CA LYS A 288 -16.64 25.81 3.55
C LYS A 288 -16.92 27.06 2.73
N ARG A 289 -16.01 28.03 2.81
CA ARG A 289 -16.04 29.25 2.00
C ARG A 289 -15.20 29.05 0.74
N GLU A 290 -15.72 29.47 -0.39
CA GLU A 290 -15.07 29.43 -1.69
C GLU A 290 -15.15 30.82 -2.33
N TYR A 291 -14.14 31.15 -3.13
CA TYR A 291 -14.04 32.41 -3.87
C TYR A 291 -13.98 32.12 -5.37
N LEU A 292 -14.70 32.91 -6.16
CA LEU A 292 -14.63 32.86 -7.62
C LEU A 292 -13.47 33.73 -8.08
N ILE A 293 -12.46 33.10 -8.69
CA ILE A 293 -11.21 33.75 -9.06
C ILE A 293 -11.17 33.98 -10.56
N LYS A 294 -10.94 35.24 -10.96
CA LYS A 294 -10.42 35.58 -12.28
C LYS A 294 -8.91 35.46 -12.26
N TRP A 295 -8.38 34.50 -13.00
CA TRP A 295 -6.95 34.26 -13.11
C TRP A 295 -6.29 35.24 -14.06
N LYS A 296 -5.07 35.66 -13.74
CA LYS A 296 -4.32 36.64 -14.52
C LYS A 296 -4.05 36.14 -15.94
N GLY A 297 -4.58 36.86 -16.93
CA GLY A 297 -4.38 36.56 -18.35
C GLY A 297 -5.32 35.51 -18.92
N LEU A 298 -6.32 35.04 -18.16
CA LEU A 298 -7.40 34.20 -18.65
C LEU A 298 -8.71 34.99 -18.74
N PRO A 299 -9.59 34.69 -19.71
CA PRO A 299 -10.90 35.34 -19.79
C PRO A 299 -11.77 34.95 -18.58
N GLU A 300 -12.75 35.79 -18.24
CA GLU A 300 -13.67 35.56 -17.10
C GLU A 300 -14.47 34.25 -17.22
N SER A 301 -14.63 33.72 -18.43
CA SER A 301 -15.25 32.41 -18.65
C SER A 301 -14.47 31.24 -18.04
N GLU A 302 -13.18 31.42 -17.80
CA GLU A 302 -12.31 30.42 -17.15
C GLU A 302 -12.17 30.66 -15.63
N ALA A 303 -12.98 31.55 -15.06
CA ALA A 303 -12.99 31.75 -13.62
C ALA A 303 -13.42 30.48 -12.87
N SER A 304 -12.69 30.13 -11.81
CA SER A 304 -12.92 28.91 -11.01
C SER A 304 -13.24 29.22 -9.55
N TRP A 305 -14.04 28.35 -8.94
CA TRP A 305 -14.38 28.44 -7.52
C TRP A 305 -13.32 27.72 -6.70
N GLU A 306 -12.49 28.47 -5.98
CA GLU A 306 -11.42 27.91 -5.16
C GLU A 306 -11.70 28.01 -3.65
N PRO A 307 -11.37 26.98 -2.86
CA PRO A 307 -11.52 27.02 -1.41
C PRO A 307 -10.66 28.10 -0.76
N ALA A 308 -11.21 28.78 0.25
CA ALA A 308 -10.48 29.79 1.03
C ALA A 308 -9.16 29.29 1.63
N GLU A 309 -9.11 28.00 2.00
CA GLU A 309 -7.91 27.34 2.54
C GLU A 309 -6.75 27.28 1.53
N ASP A 310 -7.06 27.29 0.24
CA ASP A 310 -6.08 27.11 -0.83
C ASP A 310 -5.54 28.45 -1.35
N LEU A 311 -6.21 29.56 -1.01
CA LEU A 311 -5.88 30.93 -1.44
C LEU A 311 -5.03 31.71 -0.44
N TRP A 312 -4.32 31.01 0.42
CA TRP A 312 -3.45 31.60 1.45
C TRP A 312 -2.38 32.55 0.89
N GLN A 313 -2.00 32.40 -0.39
CA GLN A 313 -1.06 33.28 -1.09
C GLN A 313 -1.66 34.64 -1.45
N PHE A 314 -3.00 34.69 -1.53
CA PHE A 314 -3.77 35.82 -2.03
C PHE A 314 -4.60 36.48 -0.93
N THR A 315 -4.17 36.38 0.33
CA THR A 315 -4.88 36.99 1.47
C THR A 315 -5.09 38.48 1.31
N LYS A 316 -4.10 39.20 0.75
CA LYS A 316 -4.23 40.63 0.45
C LYS A 316 -5.34 40.94 -0.56
N GLN A 317 -5.50 40.10 -1.58
CA GLN A 317 -6.56 40.24 -2.58
C GLN A 317 -7.94 39.95 -1.98
N ILE A 318 -8.03 38.97 -1.07
CA ILE A 318 -9.26 38.68 -0.32
C ILE A 318 -9.63 39.86 0.60
N GLU A 319 -8.66 40.45 1.29
CA GLU A 319 -8.86 41.64 2.11
C GLU A 319 -9.30 42.84 1.27
N ALA A 320 -8.70 43.05 0.09
CA ALA A 320 -9.09 44.11 -0.84
C ALA A 320 -10.52 43.92 -1.38
N PHE A 321 -10.91 42.67 -1.71
CA PHE A 321 -12.27 42.34 -2.14
C PHE A 321 -13.32 42.73 -1.09
N TYR A 322 -13.09 42.39 0.18
CA TYR A 322 -14.01 42.78 1.25
C TYR A 322 -13.95 44.29 1.57
N ALA A 323 -12.82 44.95 1.35
CA ALA A 323 -12.73 46.41 1.49
C ALA A 323 -13.56 47.13 0.41
N GLU A 324 -13.54 46.65 -0.82
CA GLU A 324 -14.35 47.16 -1.93
C GLU A 324 -15.85 46.89 -1.75
N ASP A 325 -16.22 45.70 -1.28
CA ASP A 325 -17.62 45.37 -0.98
C ASP A 325 -18.17 46.16 0.22
N ALA A 326 -17.34 46.42 1.24
CA ALA A 326 -17.72 47.28 2.37
C ALA A 326 -18.03 48.71 1.91
N THR A 327 -17.32 49.22 0.89
CA THR A 327 -17.65 50.52 0.26
C THR A 327 -18.88 50.51 -0.64
N ARG A 328 -19.33 49.34 -1.13
CA ARG A 328 -20.59 49.18 -1.87
C ARG A 328 -21.82 49.07 -0.98
N ALA A 329 -21.67 48.63 0.28
CA ALA A 329 -22.75 48.48 1.26
C ALA A 329 -23.18 49.79 1.96
N SER A 330 -22.83 50.95 1.42
CA SER A 330 -23.42 52.24 1.79
C SER A 330 -23.80 52.99 0.52
N PRO A 331 -25.09 52.92 0.15
CA PRO A 331 -25.91 54.12 0.21
C PRO A 331 -27.31 53.86 0.82
N GLU A 332 -27.64 54.74 1.77
CA GLU A 332 -28.97 55.12 2.33
C GLU A 332 -29.87 54.07 3.02
#